data_AF-A0AAD6JA80-F1
#
_entry.id   AF-A0AAD6JA80-F1
#
_cell.length_a   1.000
_cell.length_b   1.000
_cell.length_c   1.000
_cell.angle_alpha   90.00
_cell.angle_beta   90.00
_cell.angle_gamma   90.00
#
_symmetry.space_group_name_H-M   'P 1'
#
loop_
_entity.id
_entity.type
_entity.pdbx_description
1 polymer ?
#
loop_
_entity_poly.entity_id
_entity_poly.type
_entity_poly.pdbx_seq_one_letter_code
_entity_poly.pdbx_strand_id
1 'polypeptide(L)'
;MARTSLFILLLLLSIVCLSGAMKPARPSRRSRARAYVENECNKTRYPSLCIQYLAVSANSTIQTPQQLAQAALSVSLYKALQTRTFMMKVAKGAQGNEIQGLPSCERLLRSNL
;
A
#
# COMPACT_ATOMS: atom_id res chain seq x y z
N MET A 1 30.64 -49.94 -12.91
CA MET A 1 29.75 -49.54 -11.79
C MET A 1 30.39 -48.52 -10.83
N ALA A 2 31.67 -48.66 -10.45
CA ALA A 2 32.33 -47.69 -9.56
C ALA A 2 32.54 -46.29 -10.19
N ARG A 3 32.89 -46.22 -11.48
CA ARG A 3 33.06 -44.93 -12.21
C ARG A 3 31.78 -44.11 -12.25
N THR A 4 30.65 -44.72 -12.62
CA THR A 4 29.34 -44.05 -12.67
C THR A 4 28.88 -43.58 -11.28
N SER A 5 29.15 -44.38 -10.24
CA SER A 5 28.89 -43.99 -8.85
C SER A 5 29.70 -42.76 -8.42
N LEU A 6 30.96 -42.66 -8.85
CA LEU A 6 31.81 -41.50 -8.55
C LEU A 6 31.31 -40.23 -9.23
N PHE A 7 30.90 -40.32 -10.51
CA PHE A 7 30.35 -39.18 -11.23
C PHE A 7 29.05 -38.66 -10.60
N ILE A 8 28.16 -39.55 -10.17
CA ILE A 8 26.92 -39.17 -9.49
C ILE A 8 27.23 -38.48 -8.15
N LEU A 9 28.17 -39.00 -7.37
CA LEU A 9 28.58 -38.40 -6.09
C LEU A 9 29.16 -36.99 -6.29
N LEU A 10 30.01 -36.80 -7.30
CA LEU A 10 30.57 -35.49 -7.66
C LEU A 10 29.48 -34.51 -8.08
N LEU A 11 28.49 -34.96 -8.85
CA LEU A 11 27.35 -34.13 -9.27
C LEU A 11 26.53 -33.65 -8.07
N LEU A 12 26.24 -34.54 -7.12
CA LEU A 12 25.51 -34.22 -5.90
C LEU A 12 26.28 -33.23 -5.01
N LEU A 13 27.59 -33.44 -4.85
CA LEU A 13 28.47 -32.51 -4.13
C LEU A 13 28.49 -31.13 -4.78
N SER A 14 28.56 -31.05 -6.11
CA SER A 14 28.50 -29.77 -6.83
C SER A 14 27.18 -29.03 -6.59
N ILE A 15 26.04 -29.74 -6.61
CA ILE A 15 24.72 -29.14 -6.35
C ILE A 15 24.62 -28.61 -4.91
N VAL A 16 25.07 -29.38 -3.92
CA VAL A 16 25.07 -28.97 -2.50
C VAL A 16 25.98 -27.76 -2.27
N CYS A 17 27.18 -27.74 -2.86
CA CYS A 17 28.10 -26.61 -2.78
C CYS A 17 27.51 -25.34 -3.41
N LEU A 18 26.80 -25.46 -4.54
CA LEU A 18 26.13 -24.35 -5.19
C LEU A 18 24.94 -23.82 -4.35
N SER A 19 24.27 -24.71 -3.64
CA SER A 19 23.12 -24.40 -2.77
C SER A 19 23.55 -23.68 -1.48
N GLY A 20 24.71 -24.05 -0.92
CA GLY A 20 25.28 -23.43 0.29
C GLY A 20 25.79 -22.00 0.11
N ALA A 21 26.01 -21.55 -1.14
CA ALA A 21 26.49 -20.21 -1.46
C ALA A 21 25.37 -19.17 -1.59
N MET A 22 24.10 -19.59 -1.60
CA MET A 22 22.97 -18.67 -1.70
C MET A 22 22.60 -18.10 -0.33
N LYS A 23 23.13 -16.90 -0.02
CA LYS A 23 22.58 -16.09 1.07
C LYS A 23 21.13 -15.75 0.71
N PRO A 24 20.13 -16.06 1.55
CA PRO A 24 18.76 -15.64 1.27
C PRO A 24 18.75 -14.11 1.15
N ALA A 25 18.30 -13.61 0.00
CA ALA A 25 18.18 -12.18 -0.24
C ALA A 25 17.22 -11.61 0.81
N ARG A 26 17.75 -10.83 1.77
CA ARG A 26 16.90 -10.18 2.76
C ARG A 26 15.99 -9.20 2.02
N PRO A 27 14.65 -9.29 2.16
CA PRO A 27 13.76 -8.35 1.52
C PRO A 27 14.12 -6.93 1.98
N SER A 28 14.17 -6.00 1.02
CA SER A 28 14.46 -4.60 1.30
C SER A 28 13.48 -4.05 2.34
N ARG A 29 13.87 -3.03 3.10
CA ARG A 29 12.95 -2.38 4.06
C ARG A 29 11.66 -1.91 3.38
N ARG A 30 11.76 -1.46 2.12
CA ARG A 30 10.61 -1.04 1.31
C ARG A 30 9.69 -2.21 0.95
N SER A 31 10.24 -3.37 0.58
CA SER A 31 9.41 -4.55 0.27
C SER A 31 8.71 -5.11 1.51
N ARG A 32 9.36 -5.05 2.69
CA ARG A 32 8.71 -5.41 3.96
C ARG A 32 7.59 -4.46 4.35
N ALA A 33 7.81 -3.15 4.25
CA ALA A 33 6.77 -2.17 4.53
C ALA A 33 5.57 -2.34 3.59
N ARG A 34 5.83 -2.58 2.30
CA ARG A 34 4.77 -2.88 1.33
C ARG A 34 3.98 -4.15 1.69
N ALA A 35 4.67 -5.25 2.00
CA ALA A 35 4.01 -6.50 2.41
C ALA A 35 3.19 -6.32 3.70
N TYR A 36 3.68 -5.52 4.64
CA TYR A 36 2.93 -5.17 5.85
C TYR A 36 1.64 -4.41 5.51
N VAL A 37 1.71 -3.39 4.63
CA VAL A 37 0.52 -2.65 4.17
C VAL A 37 -0.46 -3.58 3.45
N GLU A 38 0.02 -4.44 2.55
CA GLU A 38 -0.82 -5.40 1.83
C GLU A 38 -1.56 -6.35 2.80
N ASN A 39 -0.84 -6.87 3.81
CA ASN A 39 -1.43 -7.73 4.84
C ASN A 39 -2.53 -7.03 5.66
N GLU A 40 -2.29 -5.80 6.10
CA GLU A 40 -3.29 -5.06 6.87
C GLU A 40 -4.47 -4.61 5.99
N CYS A 41 -4.21 -4.19 4.75
CA CYS A 41 -5.26 -3.78 3.82
C CYS A 41 -6.21 -4.92 3.43
N ASN A 42 -5.72 -6.17 3.36
CA ASN A 42 -6.55 -7.33 3.08
C ASN A 42 -7.65 -7.58 4.12
N LYS A 43 -7.52 -7.02 5.33
CA LYS A 43 -8.53 -7.10 6.40
C LYS A 43 -9.61 -6.03 6.28
N THR A 44 -9.45 -5.06 5.37
CA THR A 44 -10.38 -3.93 5.21
C THR A 44 -11.51 -4.26 4.24
N ARG A 45 -12.60 -3.48 4.27
CA ARG A 45 -13.74 -3.64 3.33
C ARG A 45 -13.35 -3.37 1.87
N TYR A 46 -12.34 -2.53 1.63
CA TYR A 46 -11.90 -2.16 0.27
C TYR A 46 -10.39 -2.37 0.11
N PRO A 47 -9.91 -3.63 0.02
CA PRO A 47 -8.48 -3.94 -0.01
C PRO A 47 -7.72 -3.28 -1.15
N SER A 48 -8.28 -3.29 -2.37
CA SER A 48 -7.64 -2.71 -3.56
C SER A 48 -7.43 -1.20 -3.41
N LEU A 49 -8.44 -0.47 -2.94
CA LEU A 49 -8.36 0.96 -2.64
C LEU A 49 -7.36 1.25 -1.52
N CYS A 50 -7.38 0.45 -0.44
CA CYS A 50 -6.44 0.57 0.66
C CYS A 50 -4.99 0.44 0.18
N ILE A 51 -4.68 -0.61 -0.59
CA ILE A 51 -3.34 -0.85 -1.16
C ILE A 51 -2.96 0.29 -2.11
N GLN A 52 -3.85 0.69 -3.00
CA GLN A 52 -3.58 1.77 -3.96
C GLN A 52 -3.18 3.06 -3.26
N TYR A 53 -3.88 3.43 -2.18
CA TYR A 53 -3.62 4.67 -1.46
C TYR A 53 -2.47 4.59 -0.46
N LEU A 54 -2.31 3.46 0.23
CA LEU A 54 -1.32 3.31 1.29
C LEU A 54 0.00 2.70 0.83
N ALA A 55 0.01 1.81 -0.16
CA ALA A 55 1.24 1.16 -0.60
C ALA A 55 2.14 2.09 -1.43
N VAL A 56 1.57 3.10 -2.10
CA VAL A 56 2.35 4.16 -2.75
C VAL A 56 3.05 5.04 -1.70
N SER A 57 2.37 5.31 -0.58
CA SER A 57 2.91 6.03 0.58
C SER A 57 3.74 5.14 1.50
N ALA A 58 3.74 3.83 1.30
CA ALA A 58 4.50 2.85 2.07
C ALA A 58 5.99 2.95 1.72
N ASN A 59 6.62 3.98 2.28
CA ASN A 59 8.06 4.02 2.43
C ASN A 59 8.48 2.93 3.42
N SER A 60 9.79 2.78 3.62
CA SER A 60 10.39 1.88 4.61
C SER A 60 9.96 2.11 6.07
N THR A 61 9.10 3.09 6.33
CA THR A 61 8.66 3.52 7.66
C THR A 61 7.41 2.80 8.14
N ILE A 62 6.46 2.40 7.27
CA ILE A 62 5.20 1.80 7.73
C ILE A 62 5.43 0.33 8.12
N GLN A 63 5.61 0.09 9.41
CA GLN A 63 5.84 -1.25 9.96
C GLN A 63 5.01 -1.53 11.23
N THR A 64 4.29 -0.54 11.75
CA THR A 64 3.42 -0.69 12.94
C THR A 64 1.97 -0.26 12.65
N PRO A 65 1.00 -0.73 13.45
CA PRO A 65 -0.39 -0.31 13.32
C PRO A 65 -0.57 1.21 13.48
N GLN A 66 0.18 1.85 14.40
CA GLN A 66 0.07 3.30 14.61
C GLN A 66 0.56 4.08 13.38
N GLN A 67 1.66 3.66 12.77
CA GLN A 67 2.19 4.30 11.56
C GLN A 67 1.22 4.14 10.38
N LEU A 68 0.61 2.96 10.24
CA LEU A 68 -0.39 2.71 9.21
C LEU A 68 -1.64 3.57 9.42
N ALA A 69 -2.13 3.67 10.67
CA ALA A 69 -3.26 4.50 11.02
C ALA A 69 -2.99 5.99 10.76
N GLN A 70 -1.81 6.48 11.12
CA GLN A 70 -1.41 7.87 10.85
C GLN A 70 -1.36 8.14 9.34
N ALA A 71 -0.78 7.24 8.55
CA ALA A 71 -0.78 7.36 7.09
C ALA A 71 -2.21 7.38 6.51
N ALA A 72 -3.09 6.49 6.99
CA ALA A 72 -4.48 6.44 6.56
C ALA A 72 -5.25 7.72 6.90
N LEU A 73 -5.02 8.29 8.09
CA LEU A 73 -5.60 9.57 8.48
C LEU A 73 -5.10 10.71 7.59
N SER A 74 -3.80 10.80 7.34
CA SER A 74 -3.23 11.82 6.45
C SER A 74 -3.78 11.74 5.03
N VAL A 75 -3.87 10.53 4.46
CA VAL A 75 -4.48 10.34 3.14
C VAL A 75 -5.96 10.71 3.14
N SER A 76 -6.71 10.31 4.17
CA SER A 76 -8.13 10.62 4.30
C SER A 76 -8.37 12.14 4.37
N LEU A 77 -7.58 12.84 5.19
CA LEU A 77 -7.64 14.30 5.31
C LEU A 77 -7.32 14.98 3.97
N TYR A 78 -6.26 14.53 3.29
CA TYR A 78 -5.89 15.06 1.98
C TYR A 78 -7.02 14.87 0.95
N LYS A 79 -7.66 13.70 0.92
CA LYS A 79 -8.80 13.45 0.02
C LYS A 79 -10.01 14.28 0.39
N ALA A 80 -10.32 14.44 1.68
CA ALA A 80 -11.40 15.29 2.14
C ALA A 80 -11.21 16.76 1.71
N LEU A 81 -9.98 17.29 1.82
CA LEU A 81 -9.64 18.63 1.32
C LEU A 81 -9.84 18.75 -0.20
N GLN A 82 -9.38 17.77 -0.97
CA GLN A 82 -9.58 17.76 -2.43
C GLN A 82 -11.06 17.73 -2.79
N THR A 83 -11.86 16.89 -2.10
CA THR A 83 -13.31 16.84 -2.28
C THR A 83 -13.96 18.17 -1.96
N ARG A 84 -13.55 18.85 -0.88
CA ARG A 84 -14.02 20.20 -0.54
C ARG A 84 -13.73 21.19 -1.66
N THR A 85 -12.49 21.24 -2.15
CA THR A 85 -12.13 22.13 -3.26
C THR A 85 -12.93 21.83 -4.52
N PHE A 86 -13.15 20.55 -4.84
CA PHE A 86 -13.98 20.13 -5.96
C PHE A 86 -15.43 20.59 -5.79
N MET A 87 -16.05 20.34 -4.63
CA MET A 87 -17.42 20.74 -4.34
C MET A 87 -17.61 22.26 -4.40
N MET A 88 -16.66 23.06 -3.91
CA MET A 88 -16.72 24.52 -4.03
C MET A 88 -16.72 24.98 -5.50
N LYS A 89 -15.98 24.29 -6.38
CA LYS A 89 -15.99 24.58 -7.83
C LYS A 89 -17.33 24.20 -8.45
N VAL A 90 -17.86 23.02 -8.12
CA VAL A 90 -19.19 22.58 -8.58
C VAL A 90 -20.27 23.56 -8.11
N ALA A 91 -20.19 24.05 -6.86
CA ALA A 91 -21.18 24.97 -6.30
C ALA A 91 -21.20 26.32 -7.01
N LYS A 92 -20.02 26.84 -7.36
CA LYS A 92 -19.89 28.04 -8.18
C LYS A 92 -20.47 27.84 -9.59
N GLY A 93 -20.26 26.68 -10.21
CA GLY A 93 -20.83 26.36 -11.53
C GLY A 93 -22.34 26.07 -11.51
N ALA A 94 -22.85 25.54 -10.39
CA ALA A 94 -24.26 25.20 -10.19
C ALA A 94 -25.13 26.40 -9.78
N GLN A 95 -24.58 27.61 -9.58
CA GLN A 95 -25.41 28.82 -9.42
C GLN A 95 -26.30 29.11 -10.65
N GLY A 96 -26.08 28.43 -11.78
CA GLY A 96 -27.00 28.42 -12.93
C GLY A 96 -28.07 27.30 -12.90
N ASN A 97 -27.86 26.19 -12.19
CA ASN A 97 -28.74 25.03 -12.13
C ASN A 97 -28.83 24.47 -10.69
N GLU A 98 -30.02 24.53 -10.08
CA GLU A 98 -30.25 24.20 -8.68
C GLU A 98 -29.97 22.72 -8.33
N ILE A 99 -28.83 22.43 -7.70
CA ILE A 99 -28.51 21.11 -7.14
C ILE A 99 -28.75 21.12 -5.63
N GLN A 100 -29.89 20.56 -5.20
CA GLN A 100 -30.41 20.62 -3.82
C GLN A 100 -29.56 19.88 -2.75
N GLY A 101 -28.52 19.15 -3.13
CA GLY A 101 -27.64 18.42 -2.19
C GLY A 101 -26.31 19.10 -1.84
N LEU A 102 -25.89 20.09 -2.64
CA LEU A 102 -24.54 20.66 -2.58
C LEU A 102 -24.30 21.60 -1.37
N PRO A 103 -25.27 22.44 -0.95
CA PRO A 103 -25.11 23.29 0.24
C PRO A 103 -24.98 22.51 1.56
N SER A 104 -25.52 21.28 1.60
CA SER A 104 -25.46 20.41 2.79
C SER A 104 -24.07 19.79 2.94
N CYS A 105 -23.49 19.29 1.85
CA CYS A 105 -22.11 18.78 1.85
C CYS A 105 -21.06 19.88 2.10
N GLU A 106 -21.27 21.10 1.58
CA GLU A 106 -20.37 22.23 1.85
C GLU A 106 -20.30 22.52 3.36
N ARG A 107 -21.45 22.59 4.05
CA ARG A 107 -21.48 22.82 5.49
C ARG A 107 -20.74 21.73 6.27
N LEU A 108 -20.97 20.47 5.92
CA LEU A 108 -20.32 19.33 6.61
C LEU A 108 -18.79 19.34 6.44
N LEU A 109 -18.31 19.73 5.26
CA LEU A 109 -16.88 19.86 4.98
C LEU A 109 -16.24 21.10 5.61
N ARG A 110 -17.02 22.16 5.86
CA ARG A 110 -16.53 23.38 6.52
C ARG A 110 -16.46 23.25 8.04
N SER A 111 -17.30 22.43 8.66
CA SER A 111 -17.33 22.23 10.11
C SER A 111 -16.28 21.25 10.63
N ASN A 112 -15.71 20.42 9.75
CA ASN A 112 -14.81 19.32 10.13
C ASN A 112 -13.38 19.45 9.53
N LEU A 113 -13.11 20.49 8.73
CA LEU A 113 -11.80 20.80 8.13
C LEU A 113 -11.52 22.31 8.10
#